data_AF-G2T1G7-F1
#
_entry.id   AF-G2T1G7-F1
#
_cell.length_a   1.000
_cell.length_b   1.000
_cell.length_c   1.000
_cell.angle_alpha   90.00
_cell.angle_beta   90.00
_cell.angle_gamma   90.00
#
_symmetry.space_group_name_H-M   'P 1'
#
loop_
_entity.id
_entity.type
_entity.pdbx_description
1 polymer ?
#
loop_
_entity_poly.entity_id
_entity_poly.type
_entity_poly.pdbx_seq_one_letter_code
_entity_poly.pdbx_strand_id
1 'polypeptide(L)'
;MKQEELCRKLTEMIAETKAQKLSWRLEVQTTEGNDASEKPIEEEHGTKWTIDECYASYSCNYRGKEFCMITYELLKKSGDKERSSNLVFLPPEGIRFFDLHTLLPYSVEMSAVLADHIHQLWLLLMEQYKEKCPGVELAVRSGMLTIEEENL
;
A
#
# COMPACT_ATOMS: atom_id res chain seq x y z
N MET A 1 -8.49 8.92 -12.35
CA MET A 1 -7.78 8.09 -13.34
C MET A 1 -8.42 6.71 -13.29
N LYS A 2 -8.66 6.07 -14.44
CA LYS A 2 -9.27 4.73 -14.47
C LYS A 2 -8.21 3.64 -14.25
N GLN A 3 -8.65 2.45 -13.84
CA GLN A 3 -7.78 1.29 -13.62
C GLN A 3 -6.86 0.99 -14.81
N GLU A 4 -7.39 0.93 -16.03
CA GLU A 4 -6.61 0.63 -17.24
C GLU A 4 -5.51 1.68 -17.52
N GLU A 5 -5.82 2.96 -17.26
CA GLU A 5 -4.87 4.04 -17.40
C GLU A 5 -3.73 3.92 -16.39
N LEU A 6 -4.05 3.52 -15.15
CA LEU A 6 -3.06 3.27 -14.11
C LEU A 6 -2.18 2.07 -14.47
N CYS A 7 -2.75 0.95 -14.93
CA CYS A 7 -1.97 -0.20 -15.39
C CYS A 7 -0.95 0.20 -16.46
N ARG A 8 -1.38 0.88 -17.52
CA ARG A 8 -0.49 1.34 -18.59
C ARG A 8 0.60 2.26 -18.05
N LYS A 9 0.24 3.17 -17.14
CA LYS A 9 1.19 4.10 -16.52
C LYS A 9 2.24 3.36 -15.70
N LEU A 10 1.83 2.38 -14.89
CA LEU A 10 2.74 1.55 -14.10
C LEU A 10 3.67 0.74 -14.99
N THR A 11 3.20 0.19 -16.12
CA THR A 11 4.07 -0.48 -17.10
C THR A 11 5.19 0.45 -17.59
N GLU A 12 4.85 1.68 -17.99
CA GLU A 12 5.84 2.69 -18.43
C GLU A 12 6.79 3.07 -17.30
N MET A 13 6.26 3.33 -16.09
CA MET A 13 7.06 3.73 -14.93
C MET A 13 8.00 2.63 -14.45
N ILE A 14 7.60 1.36 -14.48
CA ILE A 14 8.47 0.22 -14.16
C ILE A 14 9.64 0.15 -15.15
N ALA A 15 9.38 0.32 -16.45
CA ALA A 15 10.45 0.33 -17.46
C ALA A 15 11.41 1.51 -17.25
N GLU A 16 10.90 2.70 -16.96
CA GLU A 16 11.72 3.88 -16.66
C GLU A 16 12.50 3.74 -15.34
N THR A 17 11.96 3.04 -14.34
CA THR A 17 12.62 2.73 -13.07
C THR A 17 13.77 1.73 -13.26
N LYS A 18 13.58 0.69 -14.09
CA LYS A 18 14.64 -0.24 -14.48
C LYS A 18 15.80 0.47 -15.19
N ALA A 19 15.48 1.51 -15.97
CA ALA A 19 16.46 2.37 -16.64
C ALA A 19 17.04 3.47 -15.73
N GLN A 20 16.75 3.45 -14.43
CA GLN A 20 17.21 4.44 -13.44
C GLN A 20 16.84 5.90 -13.78
N LYS A 21 15.69 6.11 -14.44
CA LYS A 21 15.19 7.43 -14.82
C LYS A 21 14.24 8.06 -13.80
N LEU A 22 13.72 7.25 -12.87
CA LEU A 22 12.79 7.70 -11.83
C LEU A 22 13.43 7.55 -10.46
N SER A 23 13.23 8.57 -9.62
CA SER A 23 13.55 8.52 -8.20
C SER A 23 12.26 8.39 -7.40
N TRP A 24 12.24 7.45 -6.47
CA TRP A 24 11.08 7.04 -5.69
C TRP A 24 11.28 7.33 -4.22
N ARG A 25 10.21 7.85 -3.60
CA ARG A 25 10.02 7.89 -2.15
C ARG A 25 8.95 6.88 -1.78
N LEU A 26 9.33 5.89 -0.99
CA LEU A 26 8.45 4.92 -0.38
C LEU A 26 8.22 5.28 1.08
N GLU A 27 6.96 5.26 1.50
CA GLU A 27 6.62 5.29 2.91
C GLU A 27 5.70 4.12 3.24
N VAL A 28 6.01 3.40 4.30
CA VAL A 28 5.23 2.25 4.79
C VAL A 28 4.81 2.52 6.22
N GLN A 29 3.53 2.29 6.52
CA GLN A 29 3.00 2.25 7.88
C GLN A 29 2.30 0.93 8.07
N THR A 30 2.72 0.15 9.07
CA THR A 30 2.17 -1.19 9.32
C THR A 30 2.01 -1.44 10.81
N THR A 31 0.98 -2.20 11.17
CA THR A 31 0.78 -2.71 12.54
C THR A 31 1.39 -4.10 12.74
N GLU A 32 1.91 -4.74 11.68
CA GLU A 32 2.39 -6.13 11.78
C GLU A 32 3.49 -6.30 12.84
N GLY A 33 4.32 -5.27 13.02
CA GLY A 33 5.39 -5.24 14.03
C GLY A 33 4.95 -4.87 15.46
N ASN A 34 3.67 -4.57 15.68
CA ASN A 34 3.15 -4.23 17.01
C ASN A 34 3.00 -5.49 17.88
N ASP A 35 2.93 -5.31 19.19
CA ASP A 35 2.72 -6.43 20.12
C ASP A 35 1.34 -7.06 19.87
N ALA A 36 1.26 -8.40 19.93
CA ALA A 36 0.01 -9.12 19.69
C ALA A 36 -1.12 -8.72 20.66
N SER A 37 -0.80 -8.23 21.86
CA SER A 37 -1.78 -7.72 22.83
C SER A 37 -2.37 -6.36 22.49
N GLU A 38 -1.72 -5.61 21.60
CA GLU A 38 -2.16 -4.28 21.13
C GLU A 38 -2.99 -4.37 19.85
N LYS A 39 -2.99 -5.53 19.19
CA LYS A 39 -3.70 -5.73 17.93
C LYS A 39 -5.18 -5.97 18.17
N PRO A 40 -6.06 -5.33 17.39
CA PRO A 40 -7.49 -5.55 17.52
C PRO A 40 -7.87 -6.97 17.08
N ILE A 41 -8.94 -7.47 17.70
CA ILE A 41 -9.49 -8.81 17.44
C ILE A 41 -10.92 -8.65 16.97
N GLU A 42 -11.24 -9.25 15.84
CA GLU A 42 -12.60 -9.34 15.31
C GLU A 42 -13.13 -10.76 15.44
N GLU A 43 -14.38 -10.94 15.86
CA GLU A 43 -15.01 -12.25 15.94
C GLU A 43 -16.02 -12.45 14.80
N GLU A 44 -15.71 -13.37 13.89
CA GLU A 44 -16.59 -13.74 12.78
C GLU A 44 -17.01 -15.21 12.93
N HIS A 45 -18.30 -15.46 13.09
CA HIS A 45 -18.86 -16.83 13.19
C HIS A 45 -18.15 -17.70 14.25
N GLY A 46 -17.79 -17.11 15.40
CA GLY A 46 -17.07 -17.79 16.49
C GLY A 46 -15.57 -18.00 16.24
N THR A 47 -15.01 -17.47 15.15
CA THR A 47 -13.56 -17.44 14.88
C THR A 47 -13.00 -16.07 15.24
N LYS A 48 -11.96 -16.04 16.07
CA LYS A 48 -11.24 -14.80 16.43
C LYS A 48 -10.13 -14.53 15.43
N TRP A 49 -10.17 -13.37 14.81
CA TRP A 49 -9.19 -12.91 13.85
C TRP A 49 -8.39 -11.76 14.45
N THR A 50 -7.07 -11.93 14.55
CA THR A 50 -6.16 -10.82 14.80
C THR A 50 -6.05 -10.01 13.53
N ILE A 51 -6.25 -8.70 13.64
CA ILE A 51 -6.29 -7.80 12.51
C ILE A 51 -5.01 -6.97 12.47
N ASP A 52 -4.41 -6.90 11.29
CA ASP A 52 -3.27 -6.06 10.95
C ASP A 52 -3.61 -5.20 9.73
N GLU A 53 -2.98 -4.04 9.62
CA GLU A 53 -3.04 -3.22 8.42
C GLU A 53 -1.66 -2.80 7.94
N CYS A 54 -1.55 -2.54 6.64
CA CYS A 54 -0.36 -2.01 6.00
C CYS A 54 -0.73 -0.99 4.93
N TYR A 55 -0.24 0.23 5.08
CA TYR A 55 -0.22 1.24 4.02
C TYR A 55 1.16 1.30 3.40
N ALA A 56 1.22 1.40 2.07
CA ALA A 56 2.44 1.73 1.35
C ALA A 56 2.18 2.83 0.32
N SER A 57 2.94 3.91 0.38
CA SER A 57 2.92 4.98 -0.63
C SER A 57 4.09 4.84 -1.61
N TYR A 58 3.81 5.12 -2.87
CA TYR A 58 4.74 5.10 -3.99
C TYR A 58 4.71 6.47 -4.64
N SER A 59 5.71 7.31 -4.34
CA SER A 59 5.75 8.69 -4.83
C SER A 59 6.96 8.96 -5.69
N CYS A 60 6.78 9.66 -6.81
CA CYS A 60 7.87 10.14 -7.66
C CYS A 60 7.44 11.35 -8.49
N ASN A 61 8.41 12.05 -9.08
CA ASN A 61 8.11 12.97 -10.19
C ASN A 61 8.11 12.19 -11.50
N TYR A 62 6.98 12.15 -12.18
CA TYR A 62 6.82 11.48 -13.47
C TYR A 62 6.47 12.49 -14.56
N ARG A 63 7.42 12.72 -15.48
CA ARG A 63 7.28 13.66 -16.61
C ARG A 63 6.86 15.08 -16.18
N GLY A 64 7.48 15.58 -15.12
CA GLY A 64 7.25 16.93 -14.59
C GLY A 64 6.00 17.06 -13.73
N LYS A 65 5.27 15.96 -13.46
CA LYS A 65 4.12 15.94 -12.57
C LYS A 65 4.38 15.01 -11.41
N GLU A 66 3.92 15.40 -10.23
CA GLU A 66 3.97 14.50 -9.09
C GLU A 66 2.99 13.34 -9.27
N PHE A 67 3.47 12.14 -8.96
CA PHE A 67 2.68 10.93 -8.91
C PHE A 67 2.74 10.38 -7.48
N CYS A 68 1.59 10.03 -6.94
CA CYS A 68 1.46 9.31 -5.68
C CYS A 68 0.39 8.23 -5.86
N MET A 69 0.74 7.01 -5.50
CA MET A 69 -0.17 5.89 -5.37
C MET A 69 -0.03 5.33 -3.96
N ILE A 70 -1.14 5.04 -3.31
CA ILE A 70 -1.15 4.42 -1.97
C ILE A 70 -1.87 3.08 -2.08
N THR A 71 -1.27 2.03 -1.55
CA THR A 71 -1.94 0.76 -1.30
C THR A 71 -2.29 0.62 0.16
N TYR A 72 -3.38 -0.07 0.42
CA TYR A 72 -3.79 -0.51 1.75
C TYR A 72 -4.06 -2.01 1.71
N GLU A 73 -3.52 -2.72 2.68
CA GLU A 73 -3.79 -4.12 2.91
C GLU A 73 -4.34 -4.30 4.32
N LEU A 74 -5.52 -4.92 4.44
CA LEU A 74 -6.07 -5.43 5.69
C LEU A 74 -5.77 -6.92 5.77
N LEU A 75 -5.07 -7.34 6.82
CA LEU A 75 -4.66 -8.72 7.08
C LEU A 75 -5.46 -9.26 8.27
N LYS A 76 -6.12 -10.41 8.09
CA LYS A 76 -6.80 -11.14 9.16
C LYS A 76 -6.12 -12.49 9.37
N LYS A 77 -5.66 -12.76 10.59
CA LYS A 77 -4.96 -14.00 10.96
C LYS A 77 -5.71 -14.73 12.08
N SER A 78 -5.90 -16.03 11.94
CA SER A 78 -6.52 -16.90 12.94
C SER A 78 -5.86 -18.29 12.92
N GLY A 79 -4.84 -18.50 13.77
CA GLY A 79 -4.02 -19.70 13.72
C GLY A 79 -3.34 -19.82 12.35
N ASP A 80 -3.55 -20.93 11.64
CA ASP A 80 -3.01 -21.14 10.29
C ASP A 80 -3.84 -20.49 9.16
N LYS A 81 -4.96 -19.83 9.49
CA LYS A 81 -5.80 -19.15 8.50
C LYS A 81 -5.35 -17.71 8.32
N GLU A 82 -5.21 -17.30 7.07
CA GLU A 82 -4.92 -15.92 6.69
C GLU A 82 -5.91 -15.45 5.61
N ARG A 83 -6.37 -14.21 5.72
CA ARG A 83 -7.15 -13.52 4.70
C ARG A 83 -6.58 -12.13 4.52
N SER A 84 -6.45 -11.66 3.29
CA SER A 84 -6.11 -10.26 3.02
C SER A 84 -7.11 -9.59 2.10
N SER A 85 -7.27 -8.28 2.28
CA SER A 85 -8.07 -7.42 1.41
C SER A 85 -7.22 -6.22 1.01
N ASN A 86 -7.17 -5.93 -0.28
CA ASN A 86 -6.26 -4.94 -0.84
C ASN A 86 -7.05 -3.82 -1.53
N LEU A 87 -6.67 -2.58 -1.26
CA LEU A 87 -7.19 -1.37 -1.90
C LEU A 87 -6.03 -0.56 -2.46
N VAL A 88 -6.33 0.21 -3.50
CA VAL A 88 -5.40 1.15 -4.13
C VAL A 88 -6.06 2.50 -4.30
N PHE A 89 -5.29 3.56 -4.07
CA PHE A 89 -5.75 4.94 -4.10
C PHE A 89 -4.81 5.81 -4.93
N LEU A 90 -5.40 6.79 -5.61
CA LEU A 90 -4.68 7.86 -6.30
C LEU A 90 -5.11 9.22 -5.75
N PRO A 91 -4.65 9.57 -4.53
CA PRO A 91 -5.09 10.81 -3.91
C PRO A 91 -4.40 12.04 -4.54
N PRO A 92 -4.99 13.24 -4.38
CA PRO A 92 -4.35 14.49 -4.78
C PRO A 92 -3.15 14.83 -3.87
N GLU A 93 -2.28 15.72 -4.33
CA GLU A 93 -1.02 16.08 -3.67
C GLU A 93 -1.17 16.49 -2.19
N GLY A 94 -2.24 17.20 -1.85
CA GLY A 94 -2.51 17.65 -0.48
C GLY A 94 -3.13 16.60 0.47
N ILE A 95 -3.41 15.38 -0.01
CA ILE A 95 -4.12 14.34 0.76
C ILE A 95 -3.29 13.06 0.73
N ARG A 96 -2.24 13.00 1.55
CA ARG A 96 -1.33 11.84 1.61
C ARG A 96 -1.20 11.30 3.02
N PHE A 97 -2.34 11.23 3.69
CA PHE A 97 -2.45 10.65 5.02
C PHE A 97 -2.82 9.17 4.89
N PHE A 98 -2.24 8.34 5.75
CA PHE A 98 -2.62 6.94 5.88
C PHE A 98 -3.84 6.84 6.79
N ASP A 99 -4.98 7.17 6.20
CA ASP A 99 -6.30 7.11 6.81
C ASP A 99 -7.30 6.58 5.77
N LEU A 100 -7.93 5.44 6.07
CA LEU A 100 -8.78 4.75 5.12
C LEU A 100 -9.98 5.61 4.68
N HIS A 101 -10.66 6.26 5.62
CA HIS A 101 -11.84 7.08 5.35
C HIS A 101 -11.53 8.26 4.42
N THR A 102 -10.38 8.89 4.61
CA THR A 102 -9.89 9.97 3.76
C THR A 102 -9.51 9.46 2.36
N LEU A 103 -9.01 8.24 2.25
CA LEU A 103 -8.54 7.66 0.99
C LEU A 103 -9.64 7.03 0.13
N LEU A 104 -10.69 6.48 0.74
CA LEU A 104 -11.79 5.78 0.07
C LEU A 104 -12.36 6.51 -1.17
N PRO A 105 -12.60 7.84 -1.16
CA PRO A 105 -13.08 8.57 -2.34
C PRO A 105 -12.13 8.57 -3.54
N TYR A 106 -10.85 8.25 -3.32
CA TYR A 106 -9.80 8.21 -4.34
C TYR A 106 -9.45 6.77 -4.76
N SER A 107 -10.29 5.80 -4.38
CA SER A 107 -10.09 4.40 -4.72
C SER A 107 -10.09 4.18 -6.23
N VAL A 108 -9.21 3.26 -6.65
CA VAL A 108 -9.19 2.70 -7.99
C VAL A 108 -9.58 1.23 -7.85
N GLU A 109 -10.44 0.76 -8.74
CA GLU A 109 -10.82 -0.66 -8.78
C GLU A 109 -9.57 -1.54 -8.90
N MET A 110 -9.46 -2.54 -8.03
CA MET A 110 -8.35 -3.48 -8.02
C MET A 110 -8.66 -4.64 -8.96
N SER A 111 -7.73 -4.93 -9.87
CA SER A 111 -7.77 -6.14 -10.68
C SER A 111 -6.49 -6.96 -10.48
N ALA A 112 -6.53 -8.24 -10.86
CA ALA A 112 -5.35 -9.11 -10.80
C ALA A 112 -4.15 -8.53 -11.57
N VAL A 113 -4.41 -7.88 -12.71
CA VAL A 113 -3.37 -7.22 -13.51
C VAL A 113 -2.79 -6.01 -12.78
N LEU A 114 -3.63 -5.19 -12.14
CA LEU A 114 -3.15 -4.03 -11.39
C LEU A 114 -2.34 -4.47 -10.17
N ALA A 115 -2.82 -5.48 -9.43
CA ALA A 115 -2.12 -6.06 -8.29
C ALA A 115 -0.72 -6.58 -8.69
N ASP A 116 -0.62 -7.30 -9.81
CA ASP A 116 0.67 -7.77 -10.34
C ASP A 116 1.63 -6.62 -10.68
N HIS A 117 1.16 -5.56 -11.35
CA HIS A 117 2.01 -4.40 -11.65
C HIS A 117 2.52 -3.70 -10.38
N ILE A 118 1.66 -3.53 -9.38
CA ILE A 118 2.05 -2.92 -8.10
C ILE A 118 3.07 -3.82 -7.39
N HIS A 119 2.84 -5.13 -7.38
CA HIS A 119 3.78 -6.09 -6.80
C HIS A 119 5.14 -6.08 -7.49
N GLN A 120 5.16 -6.05 -8.82
CA GLN A 120 6.40 -5.95 -9.60
C GLN A 120 7.15 -4.65 -9.32
N LEU A 121 6.44 -3.53 -9.22
CA LEU A 121 7.05 -2.25 -8.82
C LEU A 121 7.65 -2.35 -7.43
N TRP A 122 6.92 -2.92 -6.46
CA TRP A 122 7.43 -3.12 -5.10
C TRP A 122 8.72 -3.95 -5.08
N LEU A 123 8.74 -5.11 -5.74
CA LEU A 123 9.93 -5.97 -5.80
C LEU A 123 11.13 -5.24 -6.41
N LEU A 124 10.92 -4.52 -7.52
CA LEU A 124 11.96 -3.73 -8.18
C LEU A 124 12.54 -2.66 -7.25
N LEU A 125 11.67 -1.91 -6.55
CA LEU A 125 12.12 -0.86 -5.64
C LEU A 125 12.83 -1.43 -4.41
N MET A 126 12.35 -2.56 -3.88
CA MET A 126 13.01 -3.24 -2.75
C MET A 126 14.37 -3.79 -3.13
N GLU A 127 14.52 -4.34 -4.34
CA GLU A 127 15.82 -4.75 -4.88
C GLU A 127 16.78 -3.56 -4.99
N GLN A 128 16.35 -2.47 -5.64
CA GLN A 128 17.15 -1.25 -5.78
C GLN A 128 17.53 -0.63 -4.42
N TYR A 129 16.61 -0.63 -3.45
CA TYR A 129 16.89 -0.16 -2.10
C TYR A 129 17.93 -1.03 -1.39
N LYS A 130 17.82 -2.36 -1.48
CA LYS A 130 18.82 -3.30 -0.92
C LYS A 130 20.20 -3.10 -1.54
N GLU A 131 20.25 -2.79 -2.83
CA GLU A 131 21.48 -2.45 -3.56
C GLU A 131 21.99 -1.03 -3.29
N LYS A 132 21.28 -0.24 -2.47
CA LYS A 132 21.59 1.16 -2.15
C LYS A 132 21.63 2.07 -3.38
N CYS A 133 20.76 1.81 -4.36
CA CYS A 133 20.56 2.73 -5.47
C CYS A 133 20.10 4.10 -4.94
N PRO A 134 20.75 5.21 -5.32
CA PRO A 134 20.42 6.54 -4.78
C PRO A 134 19.04 7.05 -5.18
N GLY A 135 18.39 6.41 -6.17
CA GLY A 135 17.06 6.77 -6.63
C GLY A 135 15.92 6.21 -5.79
N VAL A 136 16.16 5.47 -4.71
CA VAL A 136 15.08 4.90 -3.88
C VAL A 136 15.29 5.22 -2.41
N GLU A 137 14.34 5.95 -1.84
CA GLU A 137 14.24 6.20 -0.40
C GLU A 137 13.08 5.37 0.18
N LEU A 138 13.29 4.79 1.36
CA LEU A 138 12.26 4.04 2.09
C LEU A 138 12.20 4.52 3.54
N ALA A 139 11.02 4.93 3.98
CA ALA A 139 10.69 5.16 5.38
C ALA A 139 9.66 4.15 5.85
N VAL A 140 9.89 3.53 7.02
CA VAL A 140 8.96 2.58 7.64
C VAL A 140 8.61 3.07 9.04
N ARG A 141 7.33 3.10 9.37
CA ARG A 141 6.81 3.47 10.69
C ARG A 141 5.79 2.46 11.20
N SER A 142 5.68 2.34 12.52
CA SER A 142 4.59 1.60 13.15
C SER A 142 3.28 2.39 13.03
N GLY A 143 2.19 1.69 12.74
CA GLY A 143 0.83 2.23 12.75
C GLY A 143 0.09 1.91 14.04
N MET A 144 -1.10 2.49 14.20
CA MET A 144 -2.06 2.13 15.24
C MET A 144 -3.40 1.86 14.56
N LEU A 145 -3.89 0.63 14.66
CA LEU A 145 -5.19 0.25 14.13
C LEU A 145 -6.21 0.17 15.27
N THR A 146 -7.30 0.88 15.09
CA THR A 146 -8.50 0.76 15.91
C THR A 146 -9.65 0.34 15.00
N ILE A 147 -10.32 -0.76 15.34
CA ILE A 147 -11.55 -1.15 14.65
C ILE A 147 -12.68 -0.36 15.29
N GLU A 148 -13.32 0.52 14.52
CA GLU A 148 -14.55 1.17 14.97
C GLU A 148 -15.66 0.12 15.03
N GLU A 149 -16.29 -0.05 16.19
CA GLU A 149 -17.53 -0.82 16.28
C GLU A 149 -18.59 -0.07 15.47
N GLU A 150 -18.95 -0.58 14.29
CA GLU A 150 -20.19 -0.15 13.64
C GLU A 150 -21.32 -0.47 14.62
N ASN A 151 -21.87 0.57 15.26
CA ASN A 151 -23.07 0.47 16.08
C ASN A 151 -24.20 -0.11 15.21
N LEU A 152 -24.40 -1.43 15.28
CA LEU A 152 -25.57 -2.16 14.79
C LEU A 152 -26.82 -1.76 15.58
#